data_AF-A0A969VME6-F1
#
_entry.id   AF-A0A969VME6-F1
#
_cell.length_a   1.000
_cell.length_b   1.000
_cell.length_c   1.000
_cell.angle_alpha   90.00
_cell.angle_beta   90.00
_cell.angle_gamma   90.00
#
_symmetry.space_group_name_H-M   'P 1'
#
loop_
_entity.id
_entity.type
_entity.pdbx_description
1 polymer ?
#
loop_
_entity_poly.entity_id
_entity_poly.type
_entity_poly.pdbx_seq_one_letter_code
_entity_poly.pdbx_strand_id
1 'polypeptide(L)'
;MRIALTRRRAARGYVLITVLWVGLALLLSVAAFLASSRTEALAVRAEVNATRAVELARSGLNVALADLGRIDPDQPITPRDGTEVTLQMAEGTVTYSIQDEAGKIDVLAAPPELLTPALASIGENAGIDAFDAATIAQALEGFLRTPEGGTASVYDALTAAGLPRASALVASRYLTTLNFTAQVNPATAPRLVLAAIPGLGPSDVEDILLRRSTGQGMPRLGSAAAWLVELASPVYTIETEATLTTGGTARLVAQVAQRGLAFRGGLMRYDILSVRIVR
;
A
#
# COMPACT_ATOMS: atom_id res chain seq x y z
N MET A 1 26.42 -64.55 -69.24
CA MET A 1 25.23 -63.77 -68.83
C MET A 1 24.96 -64.01 -67.35
N ARG A 2 25.38 -63.10 -66.46
CA ARG A 2 25.04 -63.11 -65.03
C ARG A 2 24.82 -61.67 -64.59
N ILE A 3 23.55 -61.28 -64.50
CA ILE A 3 23.13 -59.97 -64.02
C ILE A 3 23.07 -60.05 -62.49
N ALA A 4 23.93 -59.28 -61.81
CA ALA A 4 23.97 -59.19 -60.36
C ALA A 4 22.80 -58.32 -59.86
N LEU A 5 21.78 -58.95 -59.27
CA LEU A 5 20.64 -58.30 -58.64
C LEU A 5 20.80 -58.27 -57.11
N THR A 6 21.68 -57.44 -56.56
CA THR A 6 21.78 -57.27 -55.10
C THR A 6 22.19 -55.85 -54.68
N ARG A 7 21.28 -54.86 -54.80
CA ARG A 7 21.47 -53.54 -54.15
C ARG A 7 20.22 -52.82 -53.63
N ARG A 8 19.04 -53.46 -53.62
CA ARG A 8 17.78 -52.80 -53.21
C ARG A 8 17.43 -52.87 -51.72
N ARG A 9 18.01 -53.79 -50.93
CA ARG A 9 17.68 -53.93 -49.48
C ARG A 9 18.37 -52.89 -48.59
N ALA A 10 19.61 -52.51 -48.87
CA ALA A 10 20.36 -51.54 -48.06
C ALA A 10 19.81 -50.10 -48.16
N ALA A 11 19.37 -49.67 -49.36
CA ALA A 11 18.78 -48.35 -49.56
C ALA A 11 17.41 -48.18 -48.86
N ARG A 12 16.63 -49.25 -48.72
CA ARG A 12 15.33 -49.22 -48.02
C ARG A 12 15.46 -49.00 -46.51
N GLY A 13 16.51 -49.55 -45.88
CA GLY A 13 16.78 -49.34 -44.46
C GLY A 13 17.12 -47.88 -44.16
N TYR A 14 17.96 -47.26 -45.00
CA TYR A 14 18.36 -45.86 -44.83
C TYR A 14 17.18 -44.89 -45.01
N VAL A 15 16.32 -45.09 -46.01
CA VAL A 15 15.13 -44.25 -46.24
C VAL A 15 14.13 -44.33 -45.08
N LEU A 16 13.94 -45.52 -44.50
CA LEU A 16 13.05 -45.66 -43.34
C LEU A 16 13.61 -44.91 -42.11
N ILE A 17 14.92 -45.02 -41.88
CA ILE A 17 15.60 -44.34 -40.77
C ILE A 17 15.50 -42.82 -40.93
N THR A 18 15.75 -42.27 -42.12
CA THR A 18 15.65 -40.82 -42.33
C THR A 18 14.22 -40.31 -42.14
N VAL A 19 13.21 -41.02 -42.65
CA VAL A 19 11.80 -40.64 -42.44
C VAL A 19 11.42 -40.72 -40.97
N LEU A 20 11.87 -41.74 -40.24
CA LEU A 20 11.62 -41.87 -38.81
C LEU A 20 12.27 -40.74 -38.02
N TRP A 21 13.50 -40.36 -38.35
CA TRP A 21 14.18 -39.22 -37.74
C TRP A 21 13.52 -37.89 -38.05
N VAL A 22 13.10 -37.66 -39.29
CA VAL A 22 12.34 -36.45 -39.68
C VAL A 22 11.00 -36.41 -38.95
N GLY A 23 10.29 -37.54 -38.87
CA GLY A 23 9.05 -37.66 -38.11
C GLY A 23 9.26 -37.38 -36.62
N LEU A 24 10.33 -37.91 -36.02
CA LEU A 24 10.70 -37.65 -34.63
C LEU A 24 11.03 -36.16 -34.40
N ALA A 25 11.82 -35.54 -35.28
CA ALA A 25 12.14 -34.12 -35.21
C ALA A 25 10.89 -33.24 -35.33
N LEU A 26 9.96 -33.63 -36.22
CA LEU A 26 8.68 -32.94 -36.38
C LEU A 26 7.80 -33.06 -35.13
N LEU A 27 7.68 -34.27 -34.56
CA LEU A 27 6.92 -34.50 -33.33
C LEU A 27 7.49 -33.70 -32.15
N LEU A 28 8.82 -33.64 -32.01
CA LEU A 28 9.49 -32.83 -30.98
C LEU A 28 9.23 -31.33 -31.18
N SER A 29 9.22 -30.87 -32.43
CA SER A 29 8.93 -29.47 -32.76
C SER A 29 7.48 -29.10 -32.39
N VAL A 30 6.52 -29.97 -32.73
CA VAL A 30 5.10 -29.78 -32.36
C VAL A 30 4.93 -29.81 -30.84
N ALA A 31 5.59 -30.74 -30.15
CA ALA A 31 5.52 -30.82 -28.69
C ALA A 31 6.09 -29.55 -28.01
N ALA A 32 7.23 -29.05 -28.50
CA ALA A 32 7.83 -27.81 -28.01
C ALA A 32 6.92 -26.59 -28.27
N PHE A 33 6.30 -26.51 -29.45
CA PHE A 33 5.37 -25.43 -29.78
C PHE A 33 4.12 -25.44 -28.89
N LEU A 34 3.52 -26.62 -28.64
CA LEU A 34 2.36 -26.75 -27.75
C LEU A 34 2.71 -26.39 -26.30
N ALA A 35 3.90 -26.77 -25.84
CA ALA A 35 4.40 -26.37 -24.52
C ALA A 35 4.55 -24.85 -24.42
N SER A 36 5.18 -24.21 -25.41
CA SER A 36 5.34 -22.74 -25.48
C SER A 36 3.99 -22.01 -25.51
N SER A 37 3.07 -22.47 -26.34
CA SER A 37 1.73 -21.89 -26.48
C SER A 37 0.95 -21.94 -25.16
N ARG A 38 1.08 -23.05 -24.41
CA ARG A 38 0.44 -23.18 -23.10
C ARG A 38 1.03 -22.21 -22.08
N THR A 39 2.36 -22.06 -22.05
CA THR A 39 3.01 -21.11 -21.14
C THR A 39 2.66 -19.67 -21.48
N GLU A 40 2.62 -19.31 -22.77
CA GLU A 40 2.19 -18.00 -23.24
C GLU A 40 0.73 -17.72 -22.86
N ALA A 41 -0.17 -18.69 -23.06
CA ALA A 41 -1.58 -18.55 -22.68
C ALA A 41 -1.76 -18.36 -21.17
N LEU A 42 -0.97 -19.04 -20.34
CA LEU A 42 -1.01 -18.86 -18.88
C LEU A 42 -0.45 -17.49 -18.47
N ALA A 43 0.63 -17.03 -19.09
CA ALA A 43 1.22 -15.71 -18.85
C ALA A 43 0.24 -14.58 -19.19
N VAL A 44 -0.38 -14.64 -20.38
CA VAL A 44 -1.40 -13.65 -20.81
C VAL A 44 -2.59 -13.63 -19.84
N ARG A 45 -3.06 -14.80 -19.38
CA ARG A 45 -4.14 -14.87 -18.38
C ARG A 45 -3.75 -14.24 -17.05
N ALA A 46 -2.54 -14.49 -16.57
CA ALA A 46 -2.05 -13.90 -15.32
C ALA A 46 -1.96 -12.36 -15.43
N GLU A 47 -1.47 -11.84 -16.55
CA GLU A 47 -1.37 -10.41 -16.81
C GLU A 47 -2.76 -9.74 -16.88
N VAL A 48 -3.71 -10.36 -17.58
CA VAL A 48 -5.10 -9.87 -17.64
C VAL A 48 -5.73 -9.87 -16.25
N ASN A 49 -5.55 -10.92 -15.45
CA ASN A 49 -6.07 -10.98 -14.09
C ASN A 49 -5.44 -9.90 -13.18
N ALA A 50 -4.13 -9.69 -13.28
CA ALA A 50 -3.45 -8.63 -12.52
C ALA A 50 -3.98 -7.24 -12.89
N THR A 51 -4.18 -6.99 -14.19
CA THR A 51 -4.72 -5.71 -14.67
C THR A 51 -6.15 -5.50 -14.17
N ARG A 52 -7.01 -6.52 -14.25
CA ARG A 52 -8.37 -6.47 -13.72
C ARG A 52 -8.40 -6.22 -12.21
N ALA A 53 -7.50 -6.84 -11.45
CA ALA A 53 -7.41 -6.62 -10.02
C ALA A 53 -7.03 -5.17 -9.70
N VAL A 54 -6.09 -4.58 -10.46
CA VAL A 54 -5.72 -3.17 -10.33
C VAL A 54 -6.91 -2.25 -10.63
N GLU A 55 -7.68 -2.51 -11.70
CA GLU A 55 -8.85 -1.70 -12.04
C GLU A 55 -9.99 -1.86 -11.01
N LEU A 56 -10.14 -3.04 -10.41
CA LEU A 56 -11.05 -3.26 -9.29
C LEU A 56 -10.61 -2.46 -8.05
N ALA A 57 -9.32 -2.44 -7.74
CA ALA A 57 -8.77 -1.62 -6.65
C ALA A 57 -8.97 -0.11 -6.93
N ARG A 58 -8.76 0.35 -8.18
CA ARG A 58 -9.05 1.73 -8.59
C ARG A 58 -10.52 2.08 -8.42
N SER A 59 -11.41 1.13 -8.66
CA SER A 59 -12.84 1.32 -8.42
C SER A 59 -13.13 1.51 -6.93
N GLY A 60 -12.48 0.75 -6.05
CA GLY A 60 -12.49 0.99 -4.60
C GLY A 60 -11.98 2.37 -4.21
N LEU A 61 -10.89 2.83 -4.84
CA LEU A 61 -10.33 4.16 -4.59
C LEU A 61 -11.35 5.25 -4.96
N ASN A 62 -12.06 5.09 -6.07
CA ASN A 62 -13.13 6.02 -6.46
C ASN A 62 -14.30 6.03 -5.46
N VAL A 63 -14.65 4.87 -4.89
CA VAL A 63 -15.67 4.77 -3.82
C VAL A 63 -15.19 5.52 -2.57
N ALA A 64 -13.95 5.32 -2.15
CA ALA A 64 -13.36 6.01 -1.00
C ALA A 64 -13.30 7.54 -1.22
N LEU A 65 -12.96 7.99 -2.42
CA LEU A 65 -12.96 9.41 -2.79
C LEU A 65 -14.37 10.03 -2.78
N ALA A 66 -15.37 9.27 -3.22
CA ALA A 66 -16.77 9.69 -3.16
C ALA A 66 -17.25 9.77 -1.70
N ASP A 67 -16.84 8.82 -0.85
CA ASP A 67 -17.14 8.81 0.59
C ASP A 67 -16.52 10.02 1.30
N LEU A 68 -15.24 10.31 1.03
CA LEU A 68 -14.54 11.49 1.54
C LEU A 68 -15.23 12.80 1.13
N GLY A 69 -15.95 12.78 0.00
CA GLY A 69 -16.62 13.93 -0.58
C GLY A 69 -18.02 14.18 -0.04
N ARG A 70 -18.56 13.28 0.78
CA ARG A 70 -19.87 13.46 1.39
C ARG A 70 -19.83 14.58 2.41
N ILE A 71 -20.81 15.47 2.27
CA ILE A 71 -21.04 16.62 3.15
C ILE A 71 -22.30 16.40 3.99
N ASP A 72 -23.14 15.45 3.59
CA ASP A 72 -24.43 15.18 4.23
C ASP A 72 -24.23 14.52 5.60
N PRO A 73 -24.60 15.19 6.71
CA PRO A 73 -24.41 14.67 8.06
C PRO A 73 -25.29 13.46 8.39
N ASP A 74 -26.36 13.22 7.63
CA ASP A 74 -27.32 12.14 7.88
C ASP A 74 -26.88 10.79 7.29
N GLN A 75 -25.79 10.76 6.51
CA GLN A 75 -25.25 9.53 5.94
C GLN A 75 -24.05 9.01 6.75
N PRO A 76 -23.95 7.69 6.99
CA PRO A 76 -22.77 7.14 7.63
C PRO A 76 -21.55 7.39 6.74
N ILE A 77 -20.55 8.07 7.31
CA ILE A 77 -19.25 8.34 6.69
C ILE A 77 -18.26 7.30 7.20
N THR A 78 -17.38 6.79 6.35
CA THR A 78 -16.30 5.90 6.80
C THR A 78 -15.39 6.66 7.78
N PRO A 79 -15.04 6.07 8.94
CA PRO A 79 -14.06 6.64 9.86
C PRO A 79 -12.74 6.96 9.15
N ARG A 80 -12.16 8.12 9.46
CA ARG A 80 -10.90 8.60 8.85
C ARG A 80 -9.67 8.19 9.66
N ASP A 81 -9.80 7.12 10.43
CA ASP A 81 -8.81 6.61 11.38
C ASP A 81 -8.12 5.32 10.92
N GLY A 82 -8.24 5.01 9.62
CA GLY A 82 -7.64 3.83 9.02
C GLY A 82 -8.47 2.56 9.19
N THR A 83 -9.66 2.63 9.78
CA THR A 83 -10.57 1.48 9.87
C THR A 83 -10.89 0.93 8.48
N GLU A 84 -10.72 -0.38 8.30
CA GLU A 84 -10.99 -1.06 7.03
C GLU A 84 -12.49 -1.28 6.81
N VAL A 85 -12.95 -0.99 5.60
CA VAL A 85 -14.31 -1.23 5.14
C VAL A 85 -14.27 -2.11 3.91
N THR A 86 -14.95 -3.26 3.98
CA THR A 86 -15.07 -4.19 2.85
C THR A 86 -16.39 -4.00 2.13
N LEU A 87 -16.33 -3.86 0.82
CA LEU A 87 -17.47 -3.82 -0.08
C LEU A 87 -17.41 -4.99 -1.08
N GLN A 88 -18.59 -5.45 -1.47
CA GLN A 88 -18.73 -6.41 -2.57
C GLN A 88 -18.95 -5.66 -3.88
N MET A 89 -18.16 -6.00 -4.89
CA MET A 89 -18.26 -5.48 -6.25
C MET A 89 -18.59 -6.61 -7.23
N ALA A 90 -18.90 -6.26 -8.48
CA ALA A 90 -19.29 -7.23 -9.50
C ALA A 90 -18.22 -8.29 -9.77
N GLU A 91 -16.93 -7.92 -9.74
CA GLU A 91 -15.81 -8.83 -10.11
C GLU A 91 -15.07 -9.42 -8.91
N GLY A 92 -15.41 -9.03 -7.68
CA GLY A 92 -14.69 -9.44 -6.48
C GLY A 92 -15.00 -8.58 -5.26
N THR A 93 -14.18 -8.73 -4.21
CA THR A 93 -14.27 -7.93 -3.00
C THR A 93 -13.26 -6.79 -3.05
N VAL A 94 -13.60 -5.66 -2.46
CA VAL A 94 -12.65 -4.56 -2.25
C VAL A 94 -12.70 -4.12 -0.80
N THR A 95 -11.55 -4.10 -0.15
CA THR A 95 -11.35 -3.51 1.17
C THR A 95 -10.65 -2.18 0.99
N TYR A 96 -11.19 -1.10 1.56
CA TYR A 96 -10.52 0.19 1.60
C TYR A 96 -10.46 0.75 3.01
N SER A 97 -9.48 1.60 3.27
CA SER A 97 -9.40 2.40 4.49
C SER A 97 -9.03 3.84 4.14
N ILE A 98 -9.47 4.77 4.97
CA ILE A 98 -9.16 6.19 4.84
C ILE A 98 -8.48 6.61 6.13
N GLN A 99 -7.28 7.16 6.02
CA GLN A 99 -6.50 7.68 7.13
C GLN A 99 -6.24 9.17 6.93
N ASP A 100 -6.69 9.99 7.87
CA ASP A 100 -6.29 11.40 7.97
C ASP A 100 -4.81 11.50 8.33
N GLU A 101 -4.04 12.27 7.56
CA GLU A 101 -2.62 12.50 7.82
C GLU A 101 -2.39 13.27 9.12
N ALA A 102 -3.37 14.05 9.61
CA ALA A 102 -3.28 14.69 10.92
C ALA A 102 -3.22 13.67 12.07
N GLY A 103 -3.77 12.46 11.87
CA GLY A 103 -3.69 11.38 12.86
C GLY A 103 -2.32 10.70 12.94
N LYS A 104 -1.38 11.04 12.06
CA LYS A 104 -0.04 10.47 12.00
C LYS A 104 1.01 11.43 12.56
N ILE A 105 2.16 10.89 12.96
CA ILE A 105 3.29 11.70 13.43
C ILE A 105 4.07 12.19 12.22
N ASP A 106 4.27 13.51 12.13
CA ASP A 106 5.07 14.10 11.07
C ASP A 106 6.57 13.93 11.36
N VAL A 107 7.30 13.20 10.53
CA VAL A 107 8.73 12.96 10.73
C VAL A 107 9.60 14.20 10.50
N LEU A 108 9.04 15.22 9.86
CA LEU A 108 9.71 16.48 9.53
C LEU A 108 9.37 17.59 10.53
N ALA A 109 8.31 17.44 11.34
CA ALA A 109 7.94 18.46 12.32
C ALA A 109 8.00 17.95 13.77
N ALA A 110 7.83 16.65 14.00
CA ALA A 110 7.84 16.09 15.34
C ALA A 110 9.24 16.11 15.95
N PRO A 111 9.37 16.46 17.24
CA PRO A 111 10.67 16.46 17.89
C PRO A 111 11.09 15.04 18.31
N PRO A 112 12.38 14.83 18.62
CA PRO A 112 12.91 13.50 18.93
C PRO A 112 12.21 12.80 20.09
N GLU A 113 11.65 13.54 21.05
CA GLU A 113 10.93 12.99 22.21
C GLU A 113 9.63 12.28 21.82
N LEU A 114 9.02 12.65 20.69
CA LEU A 114 7.83 12.00 20.13
C LEU A 114 8.21 10.93 19.09
N LEU A 115 9.23 11.19 18.27
CA LEU A 115 9.64 10.27 17.20
C LEU A 115 10.34 9.00 17.72
N THR A 116 11.20 9.13 18.73
CA THR A 116 11.95 7.99 19.28
C THR A 116 11.03 6.88 19.82
N PRO A 117 10.05 7.15 20.71
CA PRO A 117 9.15 6.10 21.19
C PRO A 117 8.27 5.53 20.08
N ALA A 118 7.85 6.36 19.11
CA ALA A 118 7.09 5.90 17.95
C ALA A 118 7.90 4.92 17.09
N LEU A 119 9.12 5.30 16.71
CA LEU A 119 10.01 4.46 15.91
C LEU A 119 10.40 3.16 16.63
N ALA A 120 10.67 3.21 17.93
CA ALA A 120 10.94 2.03 18.74
C ALA A 120 9.73 1.08 18.75
N SER A 121 8.52 1.59 18.96
CA SER A 121 7.30 0.76 18.97
C SER A 121 6.98 0.12 17.62
N ILE A 122 7.22 0.84 16.50
CA ILE A 122 7.00 0.31 15.15
C ILE A 122 8.08 -0.70 14.77
N GLY A 123 9.32 -0.42 15.20
CA GLY A 123 10.52 -1.15 14.84
C GLY A 123 10.83 -2.36 15.72
N GLU A 124 10.07 -2.58 16.79
CA GLU A 124 10.29 -3.69 17.74
C GLU A 124 10.36 -5.06 17.04
N ASN A 125 9.42 -5.32 16.13
CA ASN A 125 9.40 -6.55 15.32
C ASN A 125 10.57 -6.66 14.33
N ALA A 126 11.23 -5.55 14.02
CA ALA A 126 12.38 -5.48 13.14
C ALA A 126 13.72 -5.41 13.91
N GLY A 127 13.69 -5.57 15.24
CA GLY A 127 14.88 -5.51 16.09
C GLY A 127 15.45 -4.11 16.26
N ILE A 128 14.65 -3.07 16.03
CA ILE A 128 15.06 -1.67 16.26
C ILE A 128 14.85 -1.38 17.74
N ASP A 129 15.94 -1.17 18.46
CA ASP A 129 15.89 -0.79 19.86
C ASP A 129 15.72 0.74 20.04
N ALA A 130 15.64 1.18 21.30
CA ALA A 130 15.49 2.60 21.60
C ALA A 130 16.69 3.45 21.15
N PHE A 131 17.89 2.87 21.08
CA PHE A 131 19.10 3.57 20.67
C PHE A 131 19.14 3.77 19.15
N ASP A 132 18.79 2.72 18.40
CA ASP A 132 18.61 2.79 16.95
C ASP A 132 17.52 3.80 16.59
N ALA A 133 16.37 3.73 17.28
CA ALA A 133 15.26 4.66 17.08
C ALA A 133 15.67 6.12 17.32
N ALA A 134 16.46 6.40 18.36
CA ALA A 134 16.98 7.74 18.64
C ALA A 134 17.95 8.22 17.54
N THR A 135 18.81 7.31 17.06
CA THR A 135 19.75 7.60 15.97
C THR A 135 19.00 7.94 14.67
N ILE A 136 17.96 7.18 14.35
CA ILE A 136 17.10 7.42 13.18
C ILE A 136 16.32 8.74 13.33
N ALA A 137 15.76 9.03 14.51
CA ALA A 137 15.06 10.29 14.77
C ALA A 137 15.98 11.50 14.56
N GLN A 138 17.24 11.41 15.02
CA GLN A 138 18.24 12.45 14.79
C GLN A 138 18.63 12.58 13.30
N ALA A 139 18.72 11.47 12.57
CA ALA A 139 18.98 11.48 11.14
C ALA A 139 17.84 12.16 10.34
N LEU A 140 16.58 11.94 10.75
CA LEU A 140 15.40 12.58 10.15
C LEU A 140 15.40 14.11 10.37
N GLU A 141 15.81 14.58 11.54
CA GLU A 141 15.97 16.02 11.80
C GLU A 141 17.03 16.65 10.86
N GLY A 142 18.10 15.90 10.56
CA GLY A 142 19.09 16.30 9.56
C GLY A 142 18.54 16.34 8.14
N PHE A 143 17.58 15.47 7.82
CA PHE A 143 16.97 15.35 6.50
C PHE A 143 16.26 16.64 6.06
N LEU A 144 15.60 17.33 6.98
CA LEU A 144 15.00 18.67 6.78
C LEU A 144 15.98 19.72 6.26
N ARG A 145 17.27 19.59 6.60
CA ARG A 145 18.31 20.55 6.23
C ARG A 145 18.87 20.28 4.84
N THR A 146 18.47 19.18 4.21
CA THR A 146 18.88 18.82 2.86
C THR A 146 17.90 19.39 1.82
N PRO A 147 18.35 19.68 0.58
CA PRO A 147 17.46 20.10 -0.50
C PRO A 147 16.33 19.10 -0.81
N GLU A 148 16.53 17.82 -0.50
CA GLU A 148 15.58 16.72 -0.75
C GLU A 148 14.55 16.55 0.39
N GLY A 149 14.80 17.17 1.55
CA GLY A 149 13.98 17.00 2.76
C GLY A 149 12.54 17.44 2.60
N GLY A 150 12.26 18.41 1.72
CA GLY A 150 10.92 18.94 1.47
C GLY A 150 10.08 18.17 0.45
N THR A 151 10.68 17.22 -0.29
CA THR A 151 10.00 16.50 -1.39
C THR A 151 10.00 14.98 -1.22
N ALA A 152 10.72 14.45 -0.24
CA ALA A 152 10.80 13.02 0.00
C ALA A 152 9.46 12.46 0.53
N SER A 153 9.07 11.31 -0.02
CA SER A 153 8.04 10.47 0.59
C SER A 153 8.51 10.07 2.00
N VAL A 154 7.57 9.90 2.94
CA VAL A 154 7.88 9.36 4.26
C VAL A 154 8.67 8.05 4.17
N TYR A 155 8.35 7.19 3.20
CA TYR A 155 9.07 5.93 2.99
C TYR A 155 10.55 6.15 2.63
N ASP A 156 10.82 7.13 1.76
CA ASP A 156 12.19 7.44 1.31
C ASP A 156 12.97 8.12 2.43
N ALA A 157 12.35 9.05 3.17
CA ALA A 157 12.95 9.70 4.33
C ALA A 157 13.35 8.67 5.41
N LEU A 158 12.45 7.73 5.74
CA LEU A 158 12.74 6.67 6.71
C LEU A 158 13.86 5.73 6.23
N THR A 159 13.83 5.34 4.96
CA THR A 159 14.86 4.46 4.38
C THR A 159 16.23 5.16 4.36
N ALA A 160 16.26 6.45 4.02
CA ALA A 160 17.48 7.26 4.01
C ALA A 160 18.02 7.50 5.43
N ALA A 161 17.15 7.59 6.43
CA ALA A 161 17.52 7.67 7.84
C ALA A 161 18.04 6.35 8.42
N GLY A 162 18.05 5.26 7.64
CA GLY A 162 18.62 3.97 8.03
C GLY A 162 17.59 2.90 8.41
N LEU A 163 16.29 3.18 8.29
CA LEU A 163 15.25 2.20 8.57
C LEU A 163 15.23 1.12 7.46
N PRO A 164 15.18 -0.19 7.80
CA PRO A 164 15.03 -1.24 6.79
C PRO A 164 13.75 -1.05 5.97
N ARG A 165 13.80 -1.37 4.66
CA ARG A 165 12.66 -1.14 3.73
C ARG A 165 11.34 -1.74 4.21
N ALA A 166 11.37 -2.94 4.78
CA ALA A 166 10.17 -3.58 5.32
C ALA A 166 9.59 -2.77 6.50
N SER A 167 10.44 -2.33 7.42
CA SER A 167 10.05 -1.50 8.56
C SER A 167 9.59 -0.11 8.12
N ALA A 168 10.23 0.50 7.12
CA ALA A 168 9.82 1.78 6.53
C ALA A 168 8.42 1.70 5.91
N LEU A 169 8.10 0.58 5.26
CA LEU A 169 6.75 0.35 4.72
C LEU A 169 5.71 0.27 5.84
N VAL A 170 6.00 -0.46 6.93
CA VAL A 170 5.10 -0.53 8.09
C VAL A 170 4.97 0.84 8.76
N ALA A 171 6.08 1.53 8.96
CA ALA A 171 6.13 2.86 9.57
C ALA A 171 5.37 3.92 8.77
N SER A 172 5.34 3.84 7.43
CA SER A 172 4.57 4.78 6.59
C SER A 172 3.05 4.77 6.83
N ARG A 173 2.52 3.76 7.56
CA ARG A 173 1.12 3.74 7.99
C ARG A 173 0.85 4.64 9.20
N TYR A 174 1.87 4.89 10.02
CA TYR A 174 1.77 5.62 11.30
C TYR A 174 2.49 6.97 11.26
N LEU A 175 3.45 7.12 10.34
CA LEU A 175 4.28 8.31 10.15
C LEU A 175 3.96 8.99 8.83
N THR A 176 4.18 10.30 8.76
CA THR A 176 3.92 11.12 7.57
C THR A 176 4.92 12.23 7.38
N THR A 177 4.90 12.87 6.20
CA THR A 177 5.55 14.14 5.89
C THR A 177 4.53 15.22 5.49
N LEU A 178 3.23 14.94 5.67
CA LEU A 178 2.10 15.70 5.11
C LEU A 178 1.16 16.31 6.17
N ASN A 179 1.52 16.25 7.46
CA ASN A 179 0.74 16.86 8.54
C ASN A 179 1.19 18.33 8.77
N PHE A 180 2.47 18.64 8.53
CA PHE A 180 3.08 19.97 8.64
C PHE A 180 3.07 20.57 10.06
N THR A 181 2.77 19.75 11.08
CA THR A 181 2.79 20.11 12.50
C THR A 181 3.31 18.95 13.33
N ALA A 182 3.90 19.26 14.48
CA ALA A 182 4.34 18.27 15.47
C ALA A 182 3.17 17.63 16.23
N GLN A 183 2.00 18.26 16.20
CA GLN A 183 0.81 17.81 16.94
C GLN A 183 0.02 16.80 16.12
N VAL A 184 -0.58 15.83 16.82
CA VAL A 184 -1.36 14.74 16.24
C VAL A 184 -2.84 14.94 16.56
N ASN A 185 -3.72 14.62 15.62
CA ASN A 185 -5.15 14.58 15.82
C ASN A 185 -5.59 13.27 16.48
N PRO A 186 -5.97 13.27 17.77
CA PRO A 186 -6.30 12.02 18.48
C PRO A 186 -7.66 11.44 18.05
N ALA A 187 -8.50 12.21 17.35
CA ALA A 187 -9.76 11.70 16.80
C ALA A 187 -9.54 10.71 15.65
N THR A 188 -8.43 10.84 14.92
CA THR A 188 -8.08 10.00 13.77
C THR A 188 -6.77 9.23 13.96
N ALA A 189 -6.06 9.46 15.06
CA ALA A 189 -4.79 8.78 15.33
C ALA A 189 -4.97 7.26 15.55
N PRO A 190 -4.12 6.44 14.92
CA PRO A 190 -4.03 5.02 15.22
C PRO A 190 -3.62 4.77 16.68
N ARG A 191 -4.04 3.62 17.24
CA ARG A 191 -3.70 3.21 18.62
C ARG A 191 -2.18 3.28 18.88
N LEU A 192 -1.38 2.82 17.92
CA LEU A 192 0.08 2.81 18.04
C LEU A 192 0.65 4.23 18.14
N VAL A 193 0.11 5.17 17.36
CA VAL A 193 0.51 6.58 17.40
C VAL A 193 0.16 7.19 18.76
N LEU A 194 -1.06 6.96 19.26
CA LEU A 194 -1.48 7.45 20.57
C LEU A 194 -0.61 6.90 21.71
N ALA A 195 -0.25 5.61 21.64
CA ALA A 195 0.61 4.98 22.65
C ALA A 195 2.04 5.54 22.66
N ALA A 196 2.50 6.14 21.56
CA ALA A 196 3.81 6.76 21.47
C ALA A 196 3.86 8.20 22.02
N ILE A 197 2.71 8.81 22.33
CA ILE A 197 2.64 10.20 22.78
C ILE A 197 3.14 10.32 24.23
N PRO A 198 4.15 11.18 24.51
CA PRO A 198 4.64 11.38 25.86
C PRO A 198 3.53 11.88 26.81
N GLY A 199 3.34 11.17 27.91
CA GLY A 199 2.36 11.50 28.93
C GLY A 199 0.97 10.88 28.74
N LEU A 200 0.73 10.10 27.67
CA LEU A 200 -0.46 9.23 27.58
C LEU A 200 -0.15 7.85 28.15
N GLY A 201 -0.93 7.43 29.14
CA GLY A 201 -0.93 6.06 29.62
C GLY A 201 -1.84 5.14 28.79
N PRO A 202 -1.71 3.81 28.93
CA PRO A 202 -2.60 2.85 28.25
C PRO A 202 -4.10 3.08 28.54
N SER A 203 -4.44 3.53 29.75
CA SER A 203 -5.81 3.89 30.12
C SER A 203 -6.34 5.11 29.37
N ASP A 204 -5.48 6.10 29.12
CA ASP A 204 -5.87 7.33 28.41
C ASP A 204 -6.10 7.03 26.94
N VAL A 205 -5.25 6.18 26.34
CA VAL A 205 -5.43 5.69 24.97
C VAL A 205 -6.78 4.98 24.82
N GLU A 206 -7.13 4.12 25.77
CA GLU A 206 -8.41 3.40 25.72
C GLU A 206 -9.61 4.34 25.91
N ASP A 207 -9.53 5.33 26.81
CA ASP A 207 -10.59 6.33 26.98
C ASP A 207 -10.78 7.18 25.71
N ILE A 208 -9.68 7.57 25.03
CA ILE A 208 -9.74 8.27 23.74
C ILE A 208 -10.46 7.40 22.70
N LEU A 209 -10.11 6.12 22.59
CA LEU A 209 -10.72 5.20 21.62
C LEU A 209 -12.20 4.94 21.91
N LEU A 210 -12.56 4.78 23.19
CA LEU A 210 -13.94 4.60 23.63
C LEU A 210 -14.78 5.85 23.31
N ARG A 211 -14.27 7.05 23.61
CA ARG A 211 -14.97 8.31 23.34
C ARG A 211 -15.17 8.54 21.84
N ARG A 212 -14.16 8.21 21.02
CA ARG A 212 -14.25 8.25 19.55
C ARG A 212 -15.42 7.40 19.04
N SER A 213 -15.52 6.15 19.51
CA SER A 213 -16.59 5.23 19.07
C SER A 213 -17.99 5.64 19.55
N THR A 214 -18.09 6.41 20.63
CA THR A 214 -19.36 6.87 21.22
C THR A 214 -19.71 8.32 20.86
N GLY A 215 -18.87 9.01 20.07
CA GLY A 215 -19.06 10.41 19.70
C GLY A 215 -18.91 11.40 20.85
N GLN A 216 -18.22 11.00 21.92
CA GLN A 216 -17.94 11.85 23.06
C GLN A 216 -16.69 12.72 22.80
N GLY A 217 -16.69 13.94 23.36
CA GLY A 217 -15.52 14.82 23.30
C GLY A 217 -14.31 14.26 24.04
N MET A 218 -13.12 14.76 23.69
CA MET A 218 -11.85 14.28 24.23
C MET A 218 -11.78 14.30 25.77
N PRO A 219 -11.05 13.36 26.39
CA PRO A 219 -10.74 13.45 27.80
C PRO A 219 -9.78 14.61 28.09
N ARG A 220 -9.57 14.93 29.37
CA ARG A 220 -8.53 15.89 29.77
C ARG A 220 -7.18 15.19 29.77
N LEU A 221 -6.28 15.60 28.89
CA LEU A 221 -5.03 14.88 28.59
C LEU A 221 -3.78 15.43 29.32
N GLY A 222 -3.97 16.29 30.32
CA GLY A 222 -2.86 16.81 31.13
C GLY A 222 -1.72 17.40 30.29
N SER A 223 -0.48 16.95 30.53
CA SER A 223 0.71 17.36 29.77
C SER A 223 0.74 16.83 28.33
N ALA A 224 0.03 15.73 28.04
CA ALA A 224 -0.02 15.17 26.68
C ALA A 224 -0.80 16.06 25.70
N ALA A 225 -1.61 16.99 26.22
CA ALA A 225 -2.30 18.00 25.40
C ALA A 225 -1.33 18.86 24.58
N ALA A 226 -0.06 18.98 24.97
CA ALA A 226 0.97 19.69 24.20
C ALA A 226 1.27 19.03 22.83
N TRP A 227 0.98 17.74 22.69
CA TRP A 227 1.26 16.94 21.48
C TRP A 227 0.02 16.71 20.62
N LEU A 228 -1.14 17.27 21.02
CA LEU A 228 -2.44 16.89 20.47
C LEU A 228 -3.24 18.10 20.04
N VAL A 229 -3.89 18.00 18.87
CA VAL A 229 -4.77 19.03 18.35
C VAL A 229 -5.95 18.42 17.62
N GLU A 230 -7.17 18.83 17.97
CA GLU A 230 -8.39 18.39 17.25
C GLU A 230 -8.55 19.14 15.93
N LEU A 231 -7.65 18.90 14.99
CA LEU A 231 -7.67 19.53 13.67
C LEU A 231 -7.50 18.47 12.59
N ALA A 232 -8.49 18.36 11.70
CA ALA A 232 -8.40 17.51 10.53
C ALA A 232 -7.48 18.14 9.47
N SER A 233 -6.63 17.33 8.84
CA SER A 233 -5.83 17.77 7.69
C SER A 233 -6.67 17.70 6.41
N PRO A 234 -6.44 18.57 5.41
CA PRO A 234 -6.99 18.35 4.08
C PRO A 234 -6.36 17.15 3.37
N VAL A 235 -5.32 16.52 3.93
CA VAL A 235 -4.60 15.41 3.31
C VAL A 235 -4.97 14.08 3.93
N TYR A 236 -5.25 13.10 3.08
CA TYR A 236 -5.65 11.75 3.45
C TYR A 236 -4.83 10.71 2.69
N THR A 237 -4.51 9.60 3.34
CA THR A 237 -4.08 8.37 2.67
C THR A 237 -5.26 7.42 2.55
N ILE A 238 -5.50 6.95 1.32
CA ILE A 238 -6.47 5.91 1.02
C ILE A 238 -5.70 4.65 0.64
N GLU A 239 -5.92 3.57 1.38
CA GLU A 239 -5.46 2.25 0.98
C GLU A 239 -6.62 1.44 0.43
N THR A 240 -6.38 0.73 -0.66
CA THR A 240 -7.38 -0.16 -1.26
C THR A 240 -6.73 -1.48 -1.62
N GLU A 241 -7.40 -2.57 -1.28
CA GLU A 241 -7.01 -3.92 -1.61
C GLU A 241 -8.19 -4.62 -2.27
N ALA A 242 -7.99 -5.06 -3.51
CA ALA A 242 -8.99 -5.77 -4.27
C ALA A 242 -8.62 -7.25 -4.41
N THR A 243 -9.61 -8.12 -4.25
CA THR A 243 -9.47 -9.55 -4.55
C THR A 243 -10.55 -9.95 -5.55
N LEU A 244 -10.12 -10.37 -6.74
CA LEU A 244 -11.00 -10.87 -7.78
C LEU A 244 -11.57 -12.24 -7.39
N THR A 245 -12.75 -12.55 -7.91
CA THR A 245 -13.34 -13.90 -7.86
C THR A 245 -12.43 -14.98 -8.49
N THR A 246 -11.55 -14.58 -9.41
CA THR A 246 -10.55 -15.46 -10.04
C THR A 246 -9.30 -15.67 -9.18
N GLY A 247 -9.19 -14.99 -8.03
CA GLY A 247 -8.07 -15.07 -7.09
C GLY A 247 -6.95 -14.04 -7.32
N GLY A 248 -7.04 -13.21 -8.38
CA GLY A 248 -6.09 -12.12 -8.59
C GLY A 248 -6.25 -11.02 -7.54
N THR A 249 -5.15 -10.56 -6.93
CA THR A 249 -5.18 -9.48 -5.94
C THR A 249 -4.40 -8.26 -6.41
N ALA A 250 -4.78 -7.09 -5.95
CA ALA A 250 -4.03 -5.86 -6.16
C ALA A 250 -4.23 -4.89 -5.00
N ARG A 251 -3.16 -4.20 -4.62
CA ARG A 251 -3.19 -3.16 -3.58
C ARG A 251 -2.77 -1.82 -4.17
N LEU A 252 -3.54 -0.78 -3.87
CA LEU A 252 -3.21 0.61 -4.21
C LEU A 252 -3.15 1.44 -2.93
N VAL A 253 -2.19 2.35 -2.89
CA VAL A 253 -2.11 3.40 -1.87
C VAL A 253 -2.11 4.73 -2.59
N ALA A 254 -3.05 5.61 -2.22
CA ALA A 254 -3.18 6.93 -2.81
C ALA A 254 -3.16 8.01 -1.72
N GLN A 255 -2.34 9.03 -1.90
CA GLN A 255 -2.36 10.23 -1.06
C GLN A 255 -3.14 11.32 -1.78
N VAL A 256 -4.13 11.89 -1.12
CA VAL A 256 -5.09 12.81 -1.72
C VAL A 256 -5.24 14.04 -0.85
N ALA A 257 -5.20 15.21 -1.48
CA ALA A 257 -5.47 16.49 -0.82
C ALA A 257 -6.84 17.02 -1.25
N GLN A 258 -7.69 17.31 -0.29
CA GLN A 258 -8.99 17.93 -0.48
C GLN A 258 -8.80 19.42 -0.75
N ARG A 259 -9.11 19.86 -1.97
CA ARG A 259 -9.37 21.27 -2.27
C ARG A 259 -10.85 21.50 -2.02
N GLY A 260 -11.19 22.60 -1.34
CA GLY A 260 -12.57 22.91 -0.95
C GLY A 260 -13.59 22.84 -2.09
N LEU A 261 -14.87 22.99 -1.75
CA LEU A 261 -16.01 22.85 -2.66
C LEU A 261 -15.83 23.61 -3.99
N ALA A 262 -15.96 22.90 -5.12
CA ALA A 262 -16.00 23.53 -6.43
C ALA A 262 -17.35 24.23 -6.63
N PHE A 263 -17.33 25.53 -6.91
CA PHE A 263 -18.52 26.37 -7.13
C PHE A 263 -19.38 25.97 -8.34
N ARG A 264 -18.95 25.00 -9.16
CA ARG A 264 -19.69 24.48 -10.32
C ARG A 264 -19.96 22.99 -10.11
N GLY A 265 -21.12 22.67 -9.53
CA GLY A 265 -21.65 21.30 -9.47
C GLY A 265 -21.66 20.61 -8.10
N GLY A 266 -21.20 21.26 -7.02
CA GLY A 266 -21.32 20.73 -5.66
C GLY A 266 -20.46 19.51 -5.34
N LEU A 267 -19.54 19.12 -6.24
CA LEU A 267 -18.62 18.01 -6.04
C LEU A 267 -17.34 18.50 -5.36
N MET A 268 -16.83 17.71 -4.41
CA MET A 268 -15.51 17.91 -3.80
C MET A 268 -14.40 17.67 -4.81
N ARG A 269 -13.37 18.53 -4.83
CA ARG A 269 -12.22 18.40 -5.73
C ARG A 269 -11.03 17.84 -4.95
N TYR A 270 -10.40 16.83 -5.53
CA TYR A 270 -9.19 16.23 -4.96
C TYR A 270 -8.00 16.44 -5.88
N ASP A 271 -6.86 16.80 -5.28
CA ASP A 271 -5.57 16.71 -5.92
C ASP A 271 -4.93 15.40 -5.47
N ILE A 272 -4.65 14.51 -6.42
CA ILE A 272 -3.96 13.25 -6.15
C ILE A 272 -2.46 13.58 -6.05
N LEU A 273 -1.90 13.47 -4.85
CA LEU A 273 -0.49 13.75 -4.58
C LEU A 273 0.40 12.59 -5.02
N SER A 274 -0.05 11.36 -4.77
CA SER A 274 0.65 10.15 -5.20
C SER A 274 -0.32 8.97 -5.33
N VAL A 275 -0.02 8.04 -6.24
CA VAL A 275 -0.67 6.73 -6.33
C VAL A 275 0.40 5.68 -6.56
N ARG A 276 0.44 4.67 -5.70
CA ARG A 276 1.38 3.55 -5.80
C ARG A 276 0.61 2.25 -5.88
N ILE A 277 1.00 1.39 -6.81
CA ILE A 277 0.60 -0.01 -6.83
C ILE A 277 1.59 -0.77 -5.98
N VAL A 278 1.11 -1.40 -4.90
CA VAL A 278 1.92 -2.26 -4.04
C VAL A 278 1.78 -3.67 -4.60
N ARG A 279 2.88 -4.21 -5.14
CA ARG A 279 2.99 -5.59 -5.62
C ARG A 279 3.69 -6.46 -4.60
#